data_AF-K6ZRN8-F1
#
_entry.id   AF-K6ZRN8-F1
#
_cell.length_a   1.000
_cell.length_b   1.000
_cell.length_c   1.000
_cell.angle_alpha   90.00
_cell.angle_beta   90.00
_cell.angle_gamma   90.00
#
_symmetry.space_group_name_H-M   'P 1'
#
loop_
_entity.id
_entity.type
_entity.pdbx_description
1 polymer ?
#
loop_
_entity_poly.entity_id
_entity_poly.type
_entity_poly.pdbx_seq_one_letter_code
_entity_poly.pdbx_strand_id
1 'polypeptide(L)'
;MPLVYCFTFSAVEMSVRYGDGDCNTHDGDIISCYVHMGLERAKNHTCIAAVKHAHMRVINTLIDAMCDLCLSNVWRKQCYRYIKRFLPLLYEMLNPQQYQQKVQEIQTLHAYYFEDNRSKYQSTSIKQSRQLSVKKRP
;
A
#
# COMPACT_ATOMS: atom_id res chain seq x y z
N MET A 1 -31.44 -17.93 1.34
CA MET A 1 -31.33 -16.45 1.44
C MET A 1 -30.00 -16.06 0.83
N PRO A 2 -29.93 -15.14 -0.14
CA PRO A 2 -28.64 -14.66 -0.61
C PRO A 2 -28.04 -13.80 0.49
N LEU A 3 -26.81 -14.09 0.90
CA LEU A 3 -26.01 -13.17 1.72
C LEU A 3 -25.78 -11.92 0.87
N VAL A 4 -26.62 -10.90 1.06
CA VAL A 4 -26.39 -9.56 0.51
C VAL A 4 -25.21 -8.99 1.29
N TYR A 5 -24.00 -9.33 0.87
CA TYR A 5 -22.78 -8.70 1.37
C TYR A 5 -22.88 -7.22 1.01
N CYS A 6 -23.26 -6.40 1.98
CA CYS A 6 -23.24 -4.96 1.82
C CYS A 6 -21.76 -4.55 1.80
N PHE A 7 -21.14 -4.52 0.61
CA PHE A 7 -19.80 -4.00 0.41
C PHE A 7 -19.81 -2.51 0.77
N THR A 8 -19.57 -2.21 2.03
CA THR A 8 -19.42 -0.83 2.51
C THR A 8 -18.02 -0.36 2.20
N PHE A 9 -17.85 0.94 1.98
CA PHE A 9 -16.52 1.53 1.75
C PHE A 9 -15.52 1.15 2.85
N SER A 10 -15.96 1.13 4.12
CA SER A 10 -15.12 0.73 5.25
C SER A 10 -14.69 -0.75 5.19
N ALA A 11 -15.55 -1.65 4.70
CA ALA A 11 -15.18 -3.06 4.56
C ALA A 11 -14.08 -3.24 3.50
N VAL A 12 -14.23 -2.58 2.35
CA VAL A 12 -13.22 -2.61 1.28
C VAL A 12 -11.92 -1.90 1.71
N GLU A 13 -12.03 -0.82 2.49
CA GLU A 13 -10.87 -0.15 3.11
C GLU A 13 -10.05 -1.09 3.99
N MET A 14 -10.72 -1.94 4.78
CA MET A 14 -10.05 -2.94 5.61
C MET A 14 -9.32 -3.98 4.76
N SER A 15 -9.94 -4.46 3.66
CA SER A 15 -9.27 -5.36 2.72
C SER A 15 -8.02 -4.72 2.10
N VAL A 16 -8.04 -3.41 1.82
CA VAL A 16 -6.84 -2.68 1.34
C VAL A 16 -5.75 -2.60 2.38
N ARG A 17 -6.10 -2.36 3.65
CA ARG A 17 -5.16 -2.19 4.75
C ARG A 17 -4.45 -3.48 5.16
N TYR A 18 -5.18 -4.59 5.23
CA TYR A 18 -4.64 -5.86 5.72
C TYR A 18 -4.27 -6.84 4.60
N GLY A 19 -4.53 -6.47 3.35
CA GLY A 19 -4.40 -7.37 2.21
C GLY A 19 -5.52 -8.42 2.17
N ASP A 20 -5.68 -9.06 1.02
CA ASP A 20 -6.53 -10.24 0.93
C ASP A 20 -5.76 -11.46 1.45
N GLY A 21 -6.30 -12.08 2.51
CA GLY A 21 -5.57 -13.03 3.35
C GLY A 21 -5.33 -14.41 2.74
N ASP A 22 -6.02 -14.77 1.66
CA ASP A 22 -5.78 -16.00 0.91
C ASP A 22 -6.62 -16.01 -0.39
N CYS A 23 -6.16 -16.77 -1.38
CA CYS A 23 -6.83 -17.18 -2.62
C CYS A 23 -6.97 -16.17 -3.78
N ASN A 24 -6.21 -16.38 -4.86
CA ASN A 24 -6.54 -16.28 -6.30
C ASN A 24 -7.48 -15.20 -6.88
N THR A 25 -7.94 -14.21 -6.14
CA THR A 25 -8.76 -13.11 -6.63
C THR A 25 -7.88 -11.91 -6.92
N HIS A 26 -7.91 -11.47 -8.18
CA HIS A 26 -7.22 -10.32 -8.75
C HIS A 26 -6.91 -9.18 -7.76
N ASP A 27 -5.68 -9.14 -7.23
CA ASP A 27 -5.18 -8.09 -6.31
C ASP A 27 -5.49 -6.66 -6.78
N GLY A 28 -5.55 -6.45 -8.10
CA GLY A 28 -5.88 -5.16 -8.69
C GLY A 28 -7.33 -4.72 -8.47
N ASP A 29 -8.27 -5.66 -8.35
CA ASP A 29 -9.70 -5.38 -8.35
C ASP A 29 -10.16 -4.79 -7.02
N ILE A 30 -9.60 -5.24 -5.90
CA ILE A 30 -9.93 -4.72 -4.57
C ILE A 30 -9.43 -3.28 -4.40
N ILE A 31 -8.17 -3.00 -4.76
CA ILE A 31 -7.61 -1.64 -4.69
C ILE A 31 -8.37 -0.70 -5.65
N SER A 32 -8.71 -1.19 -6.85
CA SER A 32 -9.52 -0.43 -7.81
C SER A 32 -10.92 -0.13 -7.27
N CYS A 33 -11.57 -1.13 -6.68
CA CYS A 33 -12.89 -0.99 -6.06
C CYS A 33 -12.85 0.03 -4.92
N TYR A 34 -11.85 -0.05 -4.02
CA TYR A 34 -11.65 0.91 -2.94
C TYR A 34 -11.54 2.33 -3.46
N VAL A 35 -10.67 2.53 -4.46
CA VAL A 35 -10.45 3.84 -5.08
C VAL A 35 -11.75 4.36 -5.70
N HIS A 36 -12.45 3.54 -6.47
CA HIS A 36 -13.69 3.93 -7.12
C HIS A 36 -14.76 4.32 -6.10
N MET A 37 -15.01 3.49 -5.08
CA MET A 37 -15.97 3.78 -4.02
C MET A 37 -15.60 5.04 -3.23
N GLY A 38 -14.31 5.27 -2.99
CA GLY A 38 -13.83 6.47 -2.31
C GLY A 38 -14.06 7.75 -3.12
N LEU A 39 -13.86 7.69 -4.44
CA LEU A 39 -14.16 8.79 -5.35
C LEU A 39 -15.67 9.05 -5.46
N GLU A 40 -16.48 8.01 -5.60
CA GLU A 40 -17.95 8.14 -5.59
C GLU A 40 -18.46 8.74 -4.28
N ARG A 41 -17.89 8.31 -3.15
CA ARG A 41 -18.20 8.90 -1.84
C ARG A 41 -17.85 10.39 -1.81
N ALA A 42 -16.70 10.79 -2.35
CA ALA A 42 -16.30 12.20 -2.41
C ALA A 42 -17.28 13.04 -3.23
N LYS A 43 -17.78 12.53 -4.37
CA LYS A 43 -18.78 13.21 -5.21
C LYS A 43 -20.10 13.48 -4.49
N ASN A 44 -20.47 12.63 -3.53
CA ASN A 44 -21.71 12.77 -2.76
C ASN A 44 -21.62 13.82 -1.64
N HIS A 45 -20.47 14.45 -1.44
CA HIS A 45 -20.31 15.55 -0.48
C HIS A 45 -20.55 16.91 -1.14
N THR A 46 -21.35 17.75 -0.48
CA THR A 46 -21.63 19.12 -0.93
C THR A 46 -20.60 20.14 -0.45
N CYS A 47 -19.90 19.85 0.63
CA CYS A 47 -18.89 20.73 1.22
C CYS A 47 -17.49 20.39 0.70
N ILE A 48 -16.76 21.39 0.18
CA ILE A 48 -15.40 21.21 -0.34
C ILE A 48 -14.42 20.64 0.70
N ALA A 49 -14.57 21.00 1.98
CA ALA A 49 -13.73 20.45 3.04
C ALA A 49 -13.97 18.94 3.24
N ALA A 50 -15.23 18.51 3.15
CA ALA A 50 -15.59 17.10 3.23
C ALA A 50 -15.12 16.31 2.00
N VAL A 51 -15.18 16.91 0.80
CA VAL A 51 -14.62 16.34 -0.43
C VAL A 51 -13.11 16.12 -0.29
N LYS A 52 -12.37 17.14 0.15
CA LYS A 52 -10.92 17.05 0.39
C LYS A 52 -10.59 15.96 1.40
N HIS A 53 -11.32 15.90 2.51
CA HIS A 53 -11.13 14.88 3.53
C HIS A 53 -11.40 13.46 2.99
N ALA A 54 -12.45 13.27 2.19
CA ALA A 54 -12.76 11.99 1.57
C ALA A 54 -11.64 11.52 0.61
N HIS A 55 -11.13 12.41 -0.24
CA HIS A 55 -9.98 12.09 -1.11
C HIS A 55 -8.71 11.79 -0.32
N MET A 56 -8.38 12.59 0.70
CA MET A 56 -7.21 12.37 1.54
C MET A 56 -7.28 11.04 2.30
N ARG A 57 -8.47 10.59 2.73
CA ARG A 57 -8.64 9.28 3.36
C ARG A 57 -8.25 8.13 2.44
N VAL A 58 -8.66 8.19 1.17
CA VAL A 58 -8.27 7.20 0.15
C VAL A 58 -6.76 7.19 -0.03
N ILE A 59 -6.17 8.38 -0.23
CA ILE A 59 -4.73 8.52 -0.46
C ILE A 59 -3.91 8.04 0.74
N ASN A 60 -4.30 8.42 1.97
CA ASN A 60 -3.60 8.00 3.18
C ASN A 60 -3.66 6.49 3.37
N THR A 61 -4.82 5.85 3.16
CA THR A 61 -4.92 4.38 3.25
C THR A 61 -4.03 3.69 2.21
N LEU A 62 -3.94 4.22 0.98
CA LEU A 62 -3.02 3.68 -0.02
C LEU A 62 -1.55 3.86 0.38
N ILE A 63 -1.19 4.98 1.02
CA ILE A 63 0.16 5.23 1.52
C ILE A 63 0.49 4.23 2.64
N ASP A 64 -0.43 4.03 3.59
CA ASP A 64 -0.26 3.08 4.69
C ASP A 64 -0.05 1.66 4.14
N ALA A 65 -0.92 1.22 3.23
CA ALA A 65 -0.82 -0.09 2.59
C ALA A 65 0.46 -0.23 1.75
N MET A 66 0.88 0.81 1.02
CA MET A 66 2.14 0.81 0.28
C MET A 66 3.36 0.57 1.18
N CYS A 67 3.32 1.07 2.42
CA CYS A 67 4.42 0.98 3.38
C CYS A 67 4.38 -0.29 4.25
N ASP A 68 3.31 -1.08 4.23
CA ASP A 68 3.17 -2.24 5.12
C ASP A 68 3.96 -3.46 4.60
N LEU A 69 5.05 -3.80 5.29
CA LEU A 69 5.90 -4.95 4.95
C LEU A 69 5.20 -6.31 5.06
N CYS A 70 4.07 -6.40 5.77
CA CYS A 70 3.25 -7.60 5.84
C CYS A 70 2.48 -7.84 4.53
N LEU A 71 2.29 -6.81 3.71
CA LEU A 71 1.61 -6.92 2.42
C LEU A 71 2.56 -7.33 1.29
N SER A 72 2.00 -8.06 0.32
CA SER A 72 2.73 -8.53 -0.85
C SER A 72 3.33 -7.34 -1.63
N ASN A 73 4.51 -7.53 -2.22
CA ASN A 73 5.15 -6.48 -3.02
C ASN A 73 4.28 -6.05 -4.21
N VAL A 74 3.50 -6.98 -4.79
CA VAL A 74 2.57 -6.67 -5.89
C VAL A 74 1.47 -5.71 -5.41
N TRP A 75 0.85 -6.00 -4.26
CA TRP A 75 -0.16 -5.15 -3.63
C TRP A 75 0.37 -3.75 -3.34
N ARG A 76 1.55 -3.68 -2.72
CA ARG A 76 2.21 -2.41 -2.39
C ARG A 76 2.54 -1.59 -3.62
N LYS A 77 3.08 -2.22 -4.68
CA LYS A 77 3.34 -1.55 -5.97
C LYS A 77 2.05 -1.04 -6.60
N GLN A 78 0.95 -1.77 -6.48
CA GLN A 78 -0.34 -1.35 -7.01
C GLN A 78 -0.90 -0.14 -6.25
N CYS A 79 -0.79 -0.11 -4.92
CA CYS A 79 -1.11 1.08 -4.11
C CYS A 79 -0.31 2.30 -4.59
N TYR A 80 1.01 2.15 -4.79
CA TYR A 80 1.85 3.23 -5.29
C TYR A 80 1.44 3.74 -6.67
N ARG A 81 1.03 2.86 -7.59
CA ARG A 81 0.51 3.26 -8.91
C ARG A 81 -0.72 4.16 -8.80
N TYR A 82 -1.64 3.86 -7.89
CA TYR A 82 -2.79 4.72 -7.65
C TYR A 82 -2.41 6.05 -6.99
N ILE A 83 -1.49 6.04 -6.02
CA ILE A 83 -0.97 7.28 -5.41
C ILE A 83 -0.42 8.22 -6.48
N LYS A 84 0.38 7.71 -7.43
CA LYS A 84 0.88 8.53 -8.56
C LYS A 84 -0.24 9.17 -9.38
N ARG A 85 -1.32 8.42 -9.63
CA ARG A 85 -2.48 8.92 -10.38
C ARG A 85 -3.24 10.02 -9.62
N PHE A 86 -3.09 10.06 -8.30
CA PHE A 86 -3.68 11.11 -7.46
C PHE A 86 -2.83 12.36 -7.29
N LEU A 87 -1.59 12.40 -7.81
CA LEU A 87 -0.75 13.60 -7.70
C LEU A 87 -1.41 14.87 -8.27
N PRO A 88 -2.06 14.85 -9.45
CA PRO A 88 -2.79 16.01 -9.96
C PRO A 88 -3.91 16.46 -9.02
N LEU A 89 -4.65 15.51 -8.44
CA LEU A 89 -5.71 15.81 -7.46
C LEU A 89 -5.13 16.44 -6.19
N LEU A 90 -3.99 15.96 -5.71
CA LEU A 90 -3.29 16.57 -4.57
C LEU A 90 -2.85 18.00 -4.86
N TYR A 91 -2.40 18.28 -6.08
CA TYR A 91 -2.03 19.62 -6.52
C TYR A 91 -3.22 20.59 -6.44
N GLU A 92 -4.41 20.16 -6.85
CA GLU A 92 -5.63 20.96 -6.76
C GLU A 92 -6.14 21.14 -5.31
N MET A 93 -5.94 20.14 -4.44
CA MET A 93 -6.48 20.17 -3.08
C MET A 93 -5.60 20.90 -2.07
N LEU A 94 -4.29 20.90 -2.28
CA LEU A 94 -3.30 21.40 -1.34
C LEU A 94 -2.70 22.72 -1.83
N ASN A 95 -2.23 23.55 -0.90
CA ASN A 95 -1.41 24.70 -1.30
C ASN A 95 -0.03 24.21 -1.83
N PRO A 96 0.73 25.05 -2.57
CA PRO A 96 1.98 24.62 -3.20
C PRO A 96 3.00 24.02 -2.23
N GLN A 97 3.12 24.58 -1.02
CA GLN A 97 4.05 24.09 -0.01
C GLN A 97 3.64 22.72 0.53
N GLN A 98 2.35 22.54 0.87
CA GLN A 98 1.80 21.27 1.32
C GLN A 98 1.91 20.19 0.25
N TYR A 99 1.65 20.55 -1.02
CA TYR A 99 1.80 19.63 -2.14
C TYR A 99 3.24 19.14 -2.27
N GLN A 100 4.21 20.05 -2.29
CA GLN A 100 5.64 19.69 -2.36
C GLN A 100 6.05 18.77 -1.21
N GLN A 101 5.65 19.09 0.02
CA GLN A 101 5.90 18.25 1.19
C GLN A 101 5.31 16.85 1.03
N LYS A 102 4.04 16.76 0.59
CA LYS A 102 3.37 15.47 0.41
C LYS A 102 4.01 14.63 -0.68
N VAL A 103 4.41 15.24 -1.80
CA VAL A 103 5.13 14.55 -2.89
C VAL A 103 6.47 14.03 -2.40
N GLN A 104 7.23 14.85 -1.68
CA GLN A 104 8.52 14.45 -1.12
C GLN A 104 8.37 13.29 -0.14
N GLU A 105 7.38 13.36 0.77
CA GLU A 105 7.04 12.27 1.69
C GLU A 105 6.76 10.96 0.94
N ILE A 106 5.88 10.99 -0.07
CA ILE A 106 5.53 9.81 -0.88
C ILE A 106 6.77 9.23 -1.59
N GLN A 107 7.63 10.10 -2.14
CA GLN A 107 8.86 9.67 -2.83
C GLN A 107 9.86 9.04 -1.86
N THR A 108 10.06 9.65 -0.68
CA THR A 108 10.95 9.12 0.36
C THR A 108 10.46 7.77 0.87
N LEU A 109 9.15 7.63 1.13
CA LEU A 109 8.55 6.36 1.54
C LEU A 109 8.74 5.29 0.45
N HIS A 110 8.45 5.63 -0.81
CA HIS A 110 8.67 4.69 -1.91
C HIS A 110 10.14 4.25 -2.02
N ALA A 111 11.09 5.19 -1.96
CA ALA A 111 12.51 4.83 -1.98
C ALA A 111 12.87 3.91 -0.81
N TYR A 112 12.41 4.21 0.40
CA TYR A 112 12.71 3.41 1.59
C TYR A 112 12.15 1.97 1.52
N TYR A 113 10.91 1.80 1.06
CA TYR A 113 10.22 0.51 1.06
C TYR A 113 10.45 -0.33 -0.21
N PHE A 114 10.91 0.26 -1.32
CA PHE A 114 11.07 -0.43 -2.62
C PHE A 114 12.46 -0.36 -3.25
N GLU A 115 13.28 0.66 -2.96
CA GLU A 115 14.66 0.73 -3.46
C GLU A 115 15.59 -0.04 -2.51
N ASP A 116 16.61 -0.68 -3.08
CA ASP A 116 17.39 -1.78 -2.49
C ASP A 116 17.97 -1.50 -1.09
N ASN A 117 17.25 -1.96 -0.07
CA ASN A 117 17.86 -2.51 1.16
C ASN A 117 18.17 -4.01 1.03
N ARG A 118 18.03 -4.61 -0.17
CA ARG A 118 18.37 -6.02 -0.42
C ARG A 118 19.86 -6.34 -0.24
N SER A 119 20.73 -5.33 -0.26
CA SER A 119 22.18 -5.48 -0.06
C SER A 119 22.64 -5.31 1.39
N LYS A 120 21.81 -4.84 2.32
CA LYS A 120 22.20 -4.62 3.73
C LYS A 120 21.78 -5.72 4.71
N TYR A 121 20.86 -6.61 4.31
CA TYR A 121 20.35 -7.69 5.17
C TYR A 121 20.43 -9.09 4.54
N GLN A 122 21.32 -9.31 3.55
CA GLN A 122 21.81 -10.66 3.29
C GLN A 122 22.70 -11.07 4.47
N SER A 123 22.04 -11.65 5.46
CA SER A 123 22.64 -12.33 6.59
C SER A 123 23.71 -13.31 6.10
N THR A 124 24.91 -13.10 6.61
CA THR A 124 26.01 -14.04 6.68
C THR A 124 25.54 -15.35 7.32
N SER A 125 24.92 -16.25 6.55
CA SER A 125 24.62 -17.62 6.96
C SER A 125 24.94 -18.62 5.85
N ILE A 126 26.14 -18.54 5.28
CA ILE A 126 26.72 -19.60 4.45
C ILE A 126 28.22 -19.73 4.75
N LYS A 127 28.62 -19.87 6.03
CA LYS A 127 29.97 -20.37 6.39
C LYS A 127 29.97 -21.05 7.76
N GLN A 128 29.17 -22.11 7.97
CA GLN A 128 29.37 -22.97 9.16
C GLN A 128 28.92 -24.44 9.02
N SER A 129 28.67 -24.93 7.81
CA SER A 129 28.30 -26.35 7.57
C SER A 129 29.41 -27.19 6.91
N ARG A 130 30.66 -26.73 6.90
CA ARG A 130 31.82 -27.51 6.40
C ARG A 130 32.93 -27.61 7.44
N GLN A 131 32.68 -28.23 8.60
CA GLN A 131 33.76 -28.77 9.45
C GLN A 131 33.26 -29.73 10.55
N LEU A 132 32.38 -30.69 10.23
CA LEU A 132 32.13 -31.84 11.11
C LEU A 132 32.19 -33.15 10.32
N SER A 133 33.40 -33.45 9.87
CA SER A 133 33.90 -34.76 9.45
C SER A 133 35.41 -34.56 9.45
N VAL A 134 36.18 -35.09 10.39
CA VAL A 134 36.57 -36.49 10.48
C VAL A 134 37.25 -36.71 11.84
N LYS A 135 36.80 -37.71 12.62
CA LYS A 135 37.69 -38.56 13.42
C LYS A 135 36.98 -39.87 13.78
N LYS A 136 36.94 -40.79 12.81
CA LYS A 136 37.01 -42.23 13.11
C LYS A 136 38.48 -42.55 13.38
N ARG A 137 38.77 -43.27 14.45
CA ARG A 137 39.76 -44.37 14.46
C ARG A 137 39.52 -45.24 15.70
N PRO A 138 39.74 -46.57 15.58
CA PRO A 138 39.59 -47.54 16.65
C PRO A 138 40.62 -47.36 17.76
#